data_AF-K1SIF7-F1
#
_entry.id   AF-K1SIF7-F1
#
_cell.length_a   1.000
_cell.length_b   1.000
_cell.length_c   1.000
_cell.angle_alpha   90.00
_cell.angle_beta   90.00
_cell.angle_gamma   90.00
#
_symmetry.space_group_name_H-M   'P 1'
#
loop_
_entity.id
_entity.type
_entity.pdbx_description
1 polymer ?
#
loop_
_entity_poly.entity_id
_entity_poly.type
_entity_poly.pdbx_seq_one_letter_code
_entity_poly.pdbx_strand_id
1 'polypeptide(L)'
;TGVQPGEAFDVMPWAEAATEYLLSICRDIHMPRKLKVAFCNGVDDCVHTAFRDMGFVAQPDGTFKLYIAGGLGGGWRMGILAAESLPAEDVLYYIRGMITTFCQHGNYQNRAKARTRFMQETLGPDKLRRVFLENVAAAKADESLKLHLTPAAITKTGTGTLDDPRAIAQKQPGLYAVAYHPIGGRLIPEKLVQLDNLLSTIPGCECRVAPNETLYIINLTADEAAAVLDATADGAKTLFETSVACIGASICQQGVRDSQSV
;
A
#
# COMPACT_ATOMS: atom_id res chain seq x y z
N THR A 1 4.71 -7.93 2.24
CA THR A 1 3.71 -9.01 2.20
C THR A 1 4.19 -10.17 1.34
N GLY A 2 3.80 -11.41 1.59
CA GLY A 2 4.24 -12.62 0.87
C GLY A 2 5.58 -13.19 1.35
N VAL A 3 6.44 -12.36 1.94
CA VAL A 3 7.82 -12.71 2.31
C VAL A 3 8.21 -12.35 3.74
N GLN A 4 7.44 -11.48 4.41
CA GLN A 4 7.82 -10.98 5.73
C GLN A 4 7.50 -12.03 6.81
N PRO A 5 8.47 -12.40 7.68
CA PRO A 5 8.19 -13.26 8.82
C PRO A 5 7.09 -12.69 9.73
N GLY A 6 6.19 -13.56 10.18
CA GLY A 6 5.11 -13.20 11.11
C GLY A 6 3.85 -12.59 10.49
N GLU A 7 3.80 -12.40 9.17
CA GLU A 7 2.59 -11.87 8.53
C GLU A 7 1.39 -12.82 8.65
N ALA A 8 0.19 -12.24 8.74
CA ALA A 8 -1.04 -13.01 8.79
C ALA A 8 -1.27 -13.80 7.49
N PHE A 9 -1.22 -13.12 6.35
CA PHE A 9 -1.20 -13.72 5.02
C PHE A 9 -0.68 -12.73 3.97
N ASP A 10 -0.43 -13.21 2.75
CA ASP A 10 -0.02 -12.37 1.63
C ASP A 10 -1.22 -11.57 1.09
N VAL A 11 -1.22 -10.26 1.27
CA VAL A 11 -2.32 -9.38 0.86
C VAL A 11 -2.21 -8.89 -0.58
N MET A 12 -1.14 -9.24 -1.31
CA MET A 12 -0.93 -8.76 -2.68
C MET A 12 -2.12 -9.08 -3.63
N PRO A 13 -2.67 -10.31 -3.65
CA PRO A 13 -3.80 -10.62 -4.55
C PRO A 13 -5.02 -9.72 -4.33
N TRP A 14 -5.28 -9.31 -3.09
CA TRP A 14 -6.39 -8.39 -2.77
C TRP A 14 -6.09 -6.96 -3.20
N ALA A 15 -4.84 -6.52 -3.09
CA ALA A 15 -4.43 -5.21 -3.58
C ALA A 15 -4.49 -5.12 -5.12
N GLU A 16 -4.12 -6.19 -5.81
CA GLU A 16 -4.24 -6.32 -7.27
C GLU A 16 -5.70 -6.35 -7.71
N ALA A 17 -6.53 -7.21 -7.11
CA ALA A 17 -7.96 -7.27 -7.43
C ALA A 17 -8.67 -5.93 -7.15
N ALA A 18 -8.34 -5.26 -6.06
CA ALA A 18 -8.83 -3.92 -5.77
C ALA A 18 -8.39 -2.90 -6.84
N THR A 19 -7.15 -3.00 -7.33
CA THR A 19 -6.62 -2.13 -8.37
C THR A 19 -7.33 -2.35 -9.71
N GLU A 20 -7.47 -3.61 -10.14
CA GLU A 20 -8.18 -3.98 -11.36
C GLU A 20 -9.63 -3.49 -11.33
N TYR A 21 -10.32 -3.73 -10.20
CA TYR A 21 -11.69 -3.25 -10.00
C TYR A 21 -11.79 -1.72 -10.07
N LEU A 22 -10.93 -1.01 -9.34
CA LEU A 22 -10.98 0.46 -9.31
C LEU A 22 -10.67 1.06 -10.68
N LEU A 23 -9.74 0.47 -11.44
CA LEU A 23 -9.44 0.90 -12.81
C LEU A 23 -10.58 0.61 -13.78
N SER A 24 -11.29 -0.52 -13.63
CA SER A 24 -12.40 -0.86 -14.53
C SER A 24 -13.57 0.12 -14.42
N ILE A 25 -13.79 0.72 -13.25
CA ILE A 25 -14.89 1.66 -13.01
C ILE A 25 -14.46 3.15 -12.99
N CYS A 26 -13.16 3.45 -13.03
CA CYS A 26 -12.66 4.80 -12.75
C CYS A 26 -13.20 5.90 -13.68
N ARG A 27 -13.64 5.53 -14.89
CA ARG A 27 -14.21 6.46 -15.88
C ARG A 27 -15.70 6.72 -15.67
N ASP A 28 -16.39 5.84 -14.98
CA ASP A 28 -17.85 5.87 -14.81
C ASP A 28 -18.27 6.45 -13.46
N ILE A 29 -17.32 6.64 -12.54
CA ILE A 29 -17.57 7.19 -11.20
C ILE A 29 -17.14 8.65 -11.09
N HIS A 30 -18.00 9.48 -10.50
CA HIS A 30 -17.68 10.87 -10.17
C HIS A 30 -17.60 11.08 -8.66
N MET A 31 -16.43 10.81 -8.07
CA MET A 31 -16.20 11.04 -6.64
C MET A 31 -15.89 12.51 -6.35
N PRO A 32 -16.27 13.04 -5.16
CA PRO A 32 -15.95 14.42 -4.76
C PRO A 32 -14.44 14.72 -4.75
N ARG A 33 -13.61 13.73 -4.42
CA ARG A 33 -12.14 13.83 -4.40
C ARG A 33 -11.49 12.45 -4.48
N LYS A 34 -10.15 12.39 -4.36
CA LYS A 34 -9.38 11.13 -4.39
C LYS A 34 -9.73 10.20 -3.22
N LEU A 35 -9.77 8.90 -3.51
CA LEU A 35 -9.91 7.79 -2.57
C LEU A 35 -8.58 7.03 -2.50
N LYS A 36 -8.09 6.73 -1.30
CA LYS A 36 -6.88 5.93 -1.06
C LYS A 36 -7.23 4.65 -0.32
N VAL A 37 -6.83 3.52 -0.88
CA VAL A 37 -6.98 2.19 -0.28
C VAL A 37 -5.59 1.67 0.09
N ALA A 38 -5.46 1.00 1.23
CA ALA A 38 -4.24 0.29 1.60
C ALA A 38 -4.55 -1.07 2.21
N PHE A 39 -3.63 -2.01 1.99
CA PHE A 39 -3.64 -3.36 2.55
C PHE A 39 -2.37 -3.57 3.36
N CYS A 40 -2.52 -3.97 4.61
CA CYS A 40 -1.45 -4.32 5.54
C CYS A 40 -1.51 -5.82 5.82
N ASN A 41 -0.35 -6.47 5.89
CA ASN A 41 -0.22 -7.91 6.13
C ASN A 41 -0.26 -8.31 7.61
N GLY A 42 -0.43 -7.35 8.53
CA GLY A 42 -0.66 -7.60 9.96
C GLY A 42 0.60 -7.68 10.83
N VAL A 43 1.81 -7.55 10.26
CA VAL A 43 3.06 -7.52 11.07
C VAL A 43 3.25 -6.16 11.73
N ASP A 44 3.16 -5.11 10.92
CA ASP A 44 3.30 -3.72 11.30
C ASP A 44 2.38 -2.88 10.41
N ASP A 45 2.04 -1.65 10.82
CA ASP A 45 1.22 -0.75 10.00
C ASP A 45 2.07 0.20 9.13
N CYS A 46 3.09 -0.33 8.43
CA CYS A 46 3.99 0.47 7.58
C CYS A 46 3.27 1.19 6.42
N VAL A 47 2.11 0.68 5.98
CA VAL A 47 1.27 1.32 4.96
C VAL A 47 0.30 2.36 5.54
N HIS A 48 0.26 2.49 6.86
CA HIS A 48 -0.51 3.45 7.62
C HIS A 48 -2.02 3.41 7.36
N THR A 49 -2.61 2.23 7.51
CA THR A 49 -4.02 1.93 7.25
C THR A 49 -4.97 2.90 7.97
N ALA A 50 -4.67 3.30 9.20
CA ALA A 50 -5.52 4.16 10.01
C ALA A 50 -5.72 5.57 9.44
N PHE A 51 -4.90 6.09 8.52
CA PHE A 51 -5.14 7.40 7.90
C PHE A 51 -5.36 7.35 6.37
N ARG A 52 -5.72 6.17 5.84
CA ARG A 52 -6.20 6.03 4.47
C ARG A 52 -7.71 6.25 4.40
N ASP A 53 -8.23 6.51 3.20
CA ASP A 53 -9.70 6.57 3.04
C ASP A 53 -10.32 5.19 3.30
N MET A 54 -9.59 4.11 2.99
CA MET A 54 -9.83 2.74 3.45
C MET A 54 -8.51 2.04 3.79
N GLY A 55 -8.43 1.38 4.94
CA GLY A 55 -7.27 0.64 5.40
C GLY A 55 -7.64 -0.75 5.90
N PHE A 56 -7.21 -1.78 5.17
CA PHE A 56 -7.43 -3.18 5.48
C PHE A 56 -6.20 -3.75 6.19
N VAL A 57 -6.38 -4.35 7.37
CA VAL A 57 -5.30 -4.98 8.16
C VAL A 57 -5.59 -6.47 8.26
N ALA A 58 -4.74 -7.30 7.67
CA ALA A 58 -4.89 -8.75 7.68
C ALA A 58 -4.79 -9.33 9.09
N GLN A 59 -5.60 -10.34 9.36
CA GLN A 59 -5.65 -11.06 10.64
C GLN A 59 -5.36 -12.56 10.43
N PRO A 60 -4.80 -13.26 11.45
CA PRO A 60 -4.43 -14.67 11.33
C PRO A 60 -5.59 -15.63 11.01
N ASP A 61 -6.84 -15.21 11.26
CA ASP A 61 -8.05 -15.98 10.93
C ASP A 61 -8.48 -15.86 9.46
N GLY A 62 -7.66 -15.20 8.62
CA GLY A 62 -7.95 -15.00 7.20
C GLY A 62 -8.92 -13.85 6.93
N THR A 63 -9.20 -13.00 7.92
CA THR A 63 -10.07 -11.82 7.78
C THR A 63 -9.27 -10.53 7.75
N PHE A 64 -9.94 -9.42 7.48
CA PHE A 64 -9.39 -8.08 7.59
C PHE A 64 -10.10 -7.27 8.69
N LYS A 65 -9.34 -6.51 9.46
CA LYS A 65 -9.86 -5.34 10.18
C LYS A 65 -9.90 -4.15 9.23
N LEU A 66 -10.99 -3.40 9.19
CA LEU A 66 -11.19 -2.30 8.26
C LEU A 66 -11.38 -0.95 8.96
N TYR A 67 -10.50 0.00 8.65
CA TYR A 67 -10.67 1.42 8.95
C TYR A 67 -11.16 2.18 7.71
N ILE A 68 -12.06 3.14 7.90
CA ILE A 68 -12.56 4.00 6.83
C ILE A 68 -12.49 5.49 7.18
N ALA A 69 -12.49 6.32 6.15
CA ALA A 69 -12.53 7.78 6.25
C ALA A 69 -11.38 8.38 7.05
N GLY A 70 -10.19 7.79 7.02
CA GLY A 70 -8.96 8.42 7.51
C GLY A 70 -8.40 9.42 6.49
N GLY A 71 -7.42 10.21 6.91
CA GLY A 71 -6.71 11.07 5.97
C GLY A 71 -5.71 12.01 6.60
N LEU A 72 -4.50 12.08 6.02
CA LEU A 72 -3.54 13.15 6.27
C LEU A 72 -3.87 14.43 5.49
N GLY A 73 -3.30 15.55 5.97
CA GLY A 73 -3.45 16.91 5.44
C GLY A 73 -4.18 17.84 6.41
N GLY A 74 -4.61 19.01 5.93
CA GLY A 74 -5.42 19.93 6.74
C GLY A 74 -6.70 19.27 7.25
N GLY A 75 -6.96 19.38 8.57
CA GLY A 75 -8.07 18.66 9.22
C GLY A 75 -7.89 17.15 9.23
N TRP A 76 -6.68 16.67 9.55
CA TRP A 76 -6.36 15.24 9.58
C TRP A 76 -7.29 14.47 10.52
N ARG A 77 -7.55 13.20 10.19
CA ARG A 77 -8.30 12.27 11.05
C ARG A 77 -7.72 10.87 10.91
N MET A 78 -7.69 10.15 12.03
CA MET A 78 -7.64 8.70 11.98
C MET A 78 -9.01 8.18 11.52
N GLY A 79 -9.01 7.10 10.76
CA GLY A 79 -10.19 6.43 10.26
C GLY A 79 -10.94 5.77 11.39
N ILE A 80 -12.25 5.67 11.23
CA ILE A 80 -13.10 4.96 12.17
C ILE A 80 -13.04 3.47 11.85
N LEU A 81 -13.15 2.65 12.88
CA LEU A 81 -13.23 1.21 12.74
C LEU A 81 -14.61 0.83 12.19
N ALA A 82 -14.66 0.36 10.95
CA ALA A 82 -15.90 0.00 10.27
C ALA A 82 -16.28 -1.47 10.50
N ALA A 83 -15.29 -2.36 10.42
CA ALA A 83 -15.43 -3.79 10.65
C ALA A 83 -14.22 -4.34 11.41
N GLU A 84 -14.48 -5.13 12.44
CA GLU A 84 -13.44 -5.81 13.24
C GLU A 84 -12.93 -7.10 12.59
N SER A 85 -13.76 -7.70 11.74
CA SER A 85 -13.48 -8.92 11.00
C SER A 85 -14.31 -8.92 9.72
N LEU A 86 -13.63 -8.77 8.59
CA LEU A 86 -14.16 -8.71 7.24
C LEU A 86 -13.67 -9.95 6.49
N PRO A 87 -14.56 -10.81 5.97
CA PRO A 87 -14.15 -11.94 5.14
C PRO A 87 -13.36 -11.45 3.93
N ALA A 88 -12.16 -12.00 3.70
CA ALA A 88 -11.28 -11.52 2.64
C ALA A 88 -11.91 -11.60 1.23
N GLU A 89 -12.84 -12.54 1.02
CA GLU A 89 -13.64 -12.64 -0.22
C GLU A 89 -14.56 -11.43 -0.48
N ASP A 90 -14.89 -10.65 0.55
CA ASP A 90 -15.83 -9.53 0.47
C ASP A 90 -15.15 -8.17 0.20
N VAL A 91 -13.82 -8.10 0.04
CA VAL A 91 -13.08 -6.83 -0.05
C VAL A 91 -13.66 -5.87 -1.10
N LEU A 92 -14.04 -6.35 -2.28
CA LEU A 92 -14.61 -5.48 -3.32
C LEU A 92 -16.00 -4.93 -2.96
N TYR A 93 -16.82 -5.68 -2.21
CA TYR A 93 -18.09 -5.16 -1.69
C TYR A 93 -17.87 -3.95 -0.78
N TYR A 94 -16.85 -4.02 0.08
CA TYR A 94 -16.51 -2.91 0.97
C TYR A 94 -15.96 -1.70 0.20
N ILE A 95 -15.13 -1.93 -0.82
CA ILE A 95 -14.63 -0.85 -1.70
C ILE A 95 -15.79 -0.18 -2.45
N ARG A 96 -16.70 -0.97 -3.05
CA ARG A 96 -17.89 -0.46 -3.74
C ARG A 96 -18.81 0.31 -2.78
N GLY A 97 -19.03 -0.23 -1.58
CA GLY A 97 -19.79 0.45 -0.53
C GLY A 97 -19.19 1.81 -0.17
N MET A 98 -17.87 1.92 -0.06
CA MET A 98 -17.20 3.20 0.25
C MET A 98 -17.32 4.19 -0.91
N ILE A 99 -17.18 3.74 -2.16
CA ILE A 99 -17.36 4.61 -3.34
C ILE A 99 -18.78 5.18 -3.35
N THR A 100 -19.80 4.33 -3.20
CA THR A 100 -21.21 4.77 -3.16
C THR A 100 -21.44 5.75 -2.01
N THR A 101 -20.94 5.43 -0.82
CA THR A 101 -21.05 6.29 0.37
C THR A 101 -20.39 7.66 0.14
N PHE A 102 -19.21 7.66 -0.47
CA PHE A 102 -18.49 8.90 -0.76
C PHE A 102 -19.18 9.73 -1.83
N CYS A 103 -19.74 9.10 -2.87
CA CYS A 103 -20.50 9.76 -3.90
C CYS A 103 -21.80 10.39 -3.35
N GLN A 104 -22.48 9.72 -2.42
CA GLN A 104 -23.74 10.20 -1.83
C GLN A 104 -23.56 11.32 -0.81
N HIS A 105 -22.49 11.26 0.00
CA HIS A 105 -22.36 12.10 1.19
C HIS A 105 -21.14 13.02 1.22
N GLY A 106 -20.22 12.88 0.27
CA GLY A 106 -19.05 13.75 0.21
C GLY A 106 -19.38 15.14 -0.33
N ASN A 107 -18.47 16.08 -0.08
CA ASN A 107 -18.68 17.50 -0.39
C ASN A 107 -18.17 17.84 -1.81
N TYR A 108 -19.08 18.12 -2.74
CA TYR A 108 -18.76 18.55 -4.11
C TYR A 108 -18.50 20.06 -4.25
N GLN A 109 -18.92 20.87 -3.29
CA GLN A 109 -18.85 22.33 -3.37
C GLN A 109 -17.50 22.87 -2.88
N ASN A 110 -17.00 22.35 -1.75
CA ASN A 110 -15.78 22.82 -1.12
C ASN A 110 -14.67 21.77 -1.24
N ARG A 111 -13.76 21.98 -2.20
CA ARG A 111 -12.61 21.10 -2.47
C ARG A 111 -11.72 20.86 -1.26
N ALA A 112 -11.55 21.86 -0.37
CA ALA A 112 -10.73 21.71 0.84
C ALA A 112 -11.36 20.76 1.86
N LYS A 113 -12.69 20.59 1.82
CA LYS A 113 -13.47 19.69 2.67
C LYS A 113 -14.02 18.47 1.92
N ALA A 114 -13.53 18.18 0.72
CA ALA A 114 -14.07 17.15 -0.17
C ALA A 114 -13.50 15.73 0.05
N ARG A 115 -12.63 15.51 1.05
CA ARG A 115 -12.05 14.19 1.35
C ARG A 115 -12.92 13.42 2.34
N THR A 116 -12.90 12.09 2.26
CA THR A 116 -13.72 11.19 3.11
C THR A 116 -13.57 11.48 4.61
N ARG A 117 -12.38 11.88 5.08
CA ARG A 117 -12.15 12.27 6.48
C ARG A 117 -13.09 13.33 7.04
N PHE A 118 -13.59 14.25 6.22
CA PHE A 118 -14.54 15.27 6.66
C PHE A 118 -15.97 14.72 6.81
N MET A 119 -16.26 13.55 6.24
CA MET A 119 -17.54 12.87 6.44
C MET A 119 -17.72 12.44 7.89
N GLN A 120 -16.63 12.24 8.65
CA GLN A 120 -16.70 12.02 10.09
C GLN A 120 -17.31 13.22 10.83
N GLU A 121 -17.05 14.45 10.35
CA GLU A 121 -17.61 15.68 10.96
C GLU A 121 -19.05 15.91 10.52
N THR A 122 -19.37 15.67 9.23
CA THR A 122 -20.71 15.98 8.70
C THR A 122 -21.76 14.94 9.05
N LEU A 123 -21.38 13.66 9.15
CA LEU A 123 -22.29 12.58 9.50
C LEU A 123 -22.17 12.16 10.96
N GLY A 124 -20.99 12.29 11.56
CA GLY A 124 -20.63 11.61 12.80
C GLY A 124 -20.17 10.16 12.53
N PRO A 125 -19.30 9.60 13.38
CA PRO A 125 -18.69 8.28 13.17
C PRO A 125 -19.72 7.14 13.09
N ASP A 126 -20.72 7.14 13.97
CA ASP A 126 -21.73 6.07 14.02
C ASP A 126 -22.62 6.07 12.78
N LYS A 127 -23.10 7.24 12.37
CA LYS A 127 -23.92 7.38 11.17
C LYS A 127 -23.11 7.05 9.92
N LEU A 128 -21.86 7.51 9.84
CA LEU A 128 -20.96 7.18 8.73
C LEU A 128 -20.77 5.67 8.60
N ARG A 129 -20.47 4.98 9.70
CA ARG A 129 -20.33 3.53 9.73
C ARG A 129 -21.63 2.84 9.28
N ARG A 130 -22.78 3.29 9.79
CA ARG A 130 -24.08 2.72 9.43
C ARG A 130 -24.37 2.85 7.93
N VAL A 131 -24.31 4.05 7.36
CA VAL A 131 -24.61 4.25 5.92
C VAL A 131 -23.59 3.57 5.03
N PHE A 132 -22.33 3.48 5.48
CA PHE A 132 -21.31 2.70 4.80
C PHE A 132 -21.71 1.22 4.71
N LEU A 133 -22.05 0.60 5.85
CA LEU A 133 -22.43 -0.82 5.89
C LEU A 133 -23.76 -1.11 5.15
N GLU A 134 -24.70 -0.17 5.13
CA GLU A 134 -25.91 -0.25 4.29
C GLU A 134 -25.54 -0.32 2.80
N ASN A 135 -24.61 0.53 2.35
CA ASN A 135 -24.11 0.50 0.97
C ASN A 135 -23.29 -0.75 0.66
N VAL A 136 -22.54 -1.30 1.64
CA VAL A 136 -21.87 -2.60 1.49
C VAL A 136 -22.88 -3.73 1.32
N ALA A 137 -23.92 -3.77 2.14
CA ALA A 137 -24.98 -4.77 2.04
C ALA A 137 -25.70 -4.70 0.68
N ALA A 138 -25.95 -3.50 0.16
CA ALA A 138 -26.50 -3.32 -1.18
C ALA A 138 -25.54 -3.80 -2.29
N ALA A 139 -24.23 -3.57 -2.13
CA ALA A 139 -23.23 -4.03 -3.10
C ALA A 139 -23.17 -5.56 -3.21
N LYS A 140 -23.56 -6.31 -2.17
CA LYS A 140 -23.62 -7.78 -2.19
C LYS A 140 -24.62 -8.36 -3.18
N ALA A 141 -25.52 -7.56 -3.74
CA ALA A 141 -26.40 -8.01 -4.82
C ALA A 141 -25.63 -8.30 -6.13
N ASP A 142 -24.41 -7.77 -6.28
CA ASP A 142 -23.54 -8.03 -7.42
C ASP A 142 -22.51 -9.12 -7.10
N GLU A 143 -22.92 -10.37 -7.29
CA GLU A 143 -22.07 -11.55 -7.01
C GLU A 143 -20.72 -11.54 -7.76
N SER A 144 -20.58 -10.74 -8.82
CA SER A 144 -19.31 -10.63 -9.55
C SER A 144 -18.19 -9.97 -8.73
N LEU A 145 -18.53 -9.27 -7.65
CA LEU A 145 -17.55 -8.63 -6.76
C LEU A 145 -17.01 -9.60 -5.70
N LYS A 146 -17.56 -10.82 -5.59
CA LYS A 146 -17.05 -11.80 -4.64
C LYS A 146 -15.71 -12.36 -5.11
N LEU A 147 -14.68 -12.24 -4.27
CA LEU A 147 -13.33 -12.67 -4.59
C LEU A 147 -13.08 -14.12 -4.20
N HIS A 148 -12.42 -14.87 -5.09
CA HIS A 148 -11.93 -16.21 -4.84
C HIS A 148 -10.43 -16.26 -5.14
N LEU A 149 -9.64 -15.72 -4.22
CA LEU A 149 -8.20 -15.53 -4.41
C LEU A 149 -7.40 -16.48 -3.52
N THR A 150 -6.29 -16.98 -4.07
CA THR A 150 -5.29 -17.76 -3.35
C THR A 150 -3.93 -17.17 -3.66
N PRO A 151 -3.15 -16.72 -2.66
CA PRO A 151 -1.79 -16.24 -2.91
C PRO A 151 -0.90 -17.29 -3.56
N ALA A 152 -0.07 -16.87 -4.51
CA ALA A 152 0.89 -17.75 -5.14
C ALA A 152 1.99 -18.15 -4.13
N ALA A 153 2.29 -19.44 -4.05
CA ALA A 153 3.38 -19.93 -3.23
C ALA A 153 4.72 -19.59 -3.88
N ILE A 154 5.66 -19.04 -3.10
CA ILE A 154 7.04 -18.86 -3.53
C ILE A 154 7.74 -20.22 -3.45
N THR A 155 8.12 -20.76 -4.62
CA THR A 155 8.77 -22.08 -4.74
C THR A 155 10.30 -22.01 -4.74
N LYS A 156 10.86 -20.81 -4.96
CA LYS A 156 12.31 -20.58 -4.93
C LYS A 156 12.86 -20.90 -3.54
N THR A 157 14.04 -21.49 -3.51
CA THR A 157 14.80 -21.78 -2.29
C THR A 157 16.21 -21.23 -2.41
N GLY A 158 16.86 -21.00 -1.28
CA GLY A 158 18.24 -20.52 -1.23
C GLY A 158 19.06 -21.26 -0.18
N THR A 159 20.38 -21.13 -0.28
CA THR A 159 21.34 -21.59 0.71
C THR A 159 22.28 -20.44 1.10
N GLY A 160 23.01 -20.63 2.19
CA GLY A 160 23.92 -19.62 2.72
C GLY A 160 23.26 -18.64 3.68
N THR A 161 24.08 -17.73 4.19
CA THR A 161 23.68 -16.69 5.14
C THR A 161 24.36 -15.40 4.73
N LEU A 162 23.62 -14.30 4.80
CA LEU A 162 24.11 -12.96 4.51
C LEU A 162 23.84 -12.07 5.73
N ASP A 163 24.87 -11.41 6.21
CA ASP A 163 24.80 -10.44 7.31
C ASP A 163 25.09 -9.04 6.76
N ASP A 164 24.03 -8.31 6.48
CA ASP A 164 24.06 -6.91 6.05
C ASP A 164 22.80 -6.20 6.58
N PRO A 165 22.90 -4.98 7.11
CA PRO A 165 21.74 -4.27 7.67
C PRO A 165 20.60 -4.01 6.66
N ARG A 166 20.88 -4.06 5.35
CA ARG A 166 19.88 -3.92 4.28
C ARG A 166 19.36 -5.27 3.78
N ALA A 167 19.99 -6.39 4.16
CA ALA A 167 19.54 -7.73 3.83
C ALA A 167 18.61 -8.28 4.92
N ILE A 168 17.33 -8.41 4.59
CA ILE A 168 16.28 -8.86 5.50
C ILE A 168 15.92 -10.29 5.16
N ALA A 169 16.07 -11.21 6.12
CA ALA A 169 15.66 -12.60 5.93
C ALA A 169 14.14 -12.71 5.70
N GLN A 170 13.75 -13.49 4.70
CA GLN A 170 12.35 -13.78 4.42
C GLN A 170 11.84 -14.96 5.27
N LYS A 171 10.52 -15.17 5.27
CA LYS A 171 9.93 -16.38 5.86
C LYS A 171 10.27 -17.64 5.04
N GLN A 172 10.63 -17.48 3.76
CA GLN A 172 11.15 -18.54 2.92
C GLN A 172 12.62 -18.83 3.28
N PRO A 173 12.97 -20.08 3.65
CA PRO A 173 14.32 -20.41 4.08
C PRO A 173 15.39 -20.08 3.04
N GLY A 174 16.44 -19.38 3.47
CA GLY A 174 17.59 -19.02 2.63
C GLY A 174 17.32 -17.91 1.62
N LEU A 175 16.13 -17.28 1.65
CA LEU A 175 15.82 -16.12 0.82
C LEU A 175 15.85 -14.81 1.61
N TYR A 176 16.19 -13.75 0.89
CA TYR A 176 16.39 -12.41 1.39
C TYR A 176 15.58 -11.38 0.59
N ALA A 177 15.23 -10.30 1.27
CA ALA A 177 14.86 -9.04 0.67
C ALA A 177 16.00 -8.04 0.88
N VAL A 178 16.37 -7.27 -0.16
CA VAL A 178 17.32 -6.16 -0.03
C VAL A 178 16.56 -4.84 -0.06
N ALA A 179 16.76 -4.02 0.97
CA ALA A 179 16.20 -2.68 1.07
C ALA A 179 17.15 -1.65 0.43
N TYR A 180 16.69 -1.01 -0.65
CA TYR A 180 17.39 0.09 -1.32
C TYR A 180 16.57 1.37 -1.22
N HIS A 181 17.08 2.36 -0.49
CA HIS A 181 16.45 3.68 -0.38
C HIS A 181 17.28 4.70 -1.16
N PRO A 182 16.84 5.13 -2.36
CA PRO A 182 17.46 6.25 -3.07
C PRO A 182 17.31 7.52 -2.24
N ILE A 183 18.34 8.37 -2.19
CA ILE A 183 18.28 9.63 -1.44
C ILE A 183 17.12 10.49 -1.94
N GLY A 184 16.20 10.85 -1.02
CA GLY A 184 14.98 11.60 -1.34
C GLY A 184 14.01 10.85 -2.26
N GLY A 185 14.09 9.52 -2.34
CA GLY A 185 13.27 8.71 -3.22
C GLY A 185 13.55 8.93 -4.72
N ARG A 186 14.66 9.57 -5.08
CA ARG A 186 14.99 9.92 -6.47
C ARG A 186 15.82 8.82 -7.11
N LEU A 187 15.20 8.12 -8.05
CA LEU A 187 15.88 7.14 -8.89
C LEU A 187 16.15 7.72 -10.28
N ILE A 188 17.42 7.82 -10.65
CA ILE A 188 17.82 8.31 -11.97
C ILE A 188 17.62 7.22 -13.05
N PRO A 189 17.32 7.57 -14.31
CA PRO A 189 17.07 6.60 -15.37
C PRO A 189 18.19 5.57 -15.56
N GLU A 190 19.45 5.96 -15.43
CA GLU A 190 20.60 5.07 -15.57
C GLU A 190 20.61 3.98 -14.50
N LYS A 191 20.21 4.33 -13.27
CA LYS A 191 20.08 3.37 -12.16
C LYS A 191 18.91 2.41 -12.38
N LEU A 192 17.79 2.89 -12.92
CA LEU A 192 16.68 2.03 -13.32
C LEU A 192 17.13 0.96 -14.33
N VAL A 193 17.86 1.36 -15.37
CA VAL A 193 18.38 0.44 -16.38
C VAL A 193 19.39 -0.54 -15.77
N GLN A 194 20.28 -0.07 -14.88
CA GLN A 194 21.21 -0.95 -14.18
C GLN A 194 20.48 -2.03 -13.36
N LEU A 195 19.45 -1.63 -12.60
CA LEU A 195 18.66 -2.56 -11.81
C LEU A 195 17.90 -3.54 -12.70
N ASP A 196 17.25 -3.07 -13.77
CA ASP A 196 16.52 -3.93 -14.71
C ASP A 196 17.43 -5.00 -15.34
N ASN A 197 18.62 -4.60 -15.81
CA ASN A 197 19.60 -5.52 -16.39
C ASN A 197 20.08 -6.59 -15.38
N LEU A 198 20.17 -6.27 -14.10
CA LEU A 198 20.54 -7.23 -13.06
C LEU A 198 19.35 -8.14 -12.71
N LEU A 199 18.22 -7.53 -12.34
CA LEU A 199 17.06 -8.23 -11.79
C LEU A 199 16.38 -9.14 -12.82
N SER A 200 16.37 -8.76 -14.10
CA SER A 200 15.83 -9.61 -15.17
C SER A 200 16.55 -10.96 -15.33
N THR A 201 17.79 -11.07 -14.81
CA THR A 201 18.55 -12.34 -14.81
C THR A 201 18.26 -13.23 -13.61
N ILE A 202 17.57 -12.70 -12.59
CA ILE A 202 17.33 -13.40 -11.32
C ILE A 202 15.92 -14.00 -11.33
N PRO A 203 15.76 -15.33 -11.43
CA PRO A 203 14.44 -15.95 -11.52
C PRO A 203 13.60 -15.66 -10.28
N GLY A 204 12.36 -15.22 -10.51
CA GLY A 204 11.37 -14.98 -9.45
C GLY A 204 11.65 -13.79 -8.54
N CYS A 205 12.67 -12.97 -8.83
CA CYS A 205 12.85 -11.73 -8.09
C CYS A 205 11.76 -10.72 -8.45
N GLU A 206 11.41 -9.88 -7.48
CA GLU A 206 10.48 -8.78 -7.68
C GLU A 206 11.04 -7.52 -7.04
N CYS A 207 10.77 -6.37 -7.65
CA CYS A 207 11.04 -5.06 -7.06
C CYS A 207 9.73 -4.44 -6.57
N ARG A 208 9.67 -4.06 -5.30
CA ARG A 208 8.47 -3.51 -4.65
C ARG A 208 8.73 -2.12 -4.10
N VAL A 209 7.90 -1.17 -4.49
CA VAL A 209 7.98 0.22 -4.01
C VAL A 209 7.16 0.38 -2.74
N ALA A 210 7.79 0.89 -1.68
CA ALA A 210 7.12 1.15 -0.42
C ALA A 210 6.71 2.63 -0.26
N PRO A 211 5.72 2.95 0.59
CA PRO A 211 5.25 4.33 0.82
C PRO A 211 6.28 5.28 1.42
N ASN A 212 7.39 4.75 1.95
CA ASN A 212 8.53 5.48 2.48
C ASN A 212 9.66 5.65 1.45
N GLU A 213 9.36 5.55 0.15
CA GLU A 213 10.31 5.78 -0.95
C GLU A 213 11.42 4.72 -1.07
N THR A 214 11.39 3.67 -0.24
CA THR A 214 12.29 2.52 -0.33
C THR A 214 11.82 1.51 -1.39
N LEU A 215 12.77 0.98 -2.15
CA LEU A 215 12.60 -0.21 -2.98
C LEU A 215 13.02 -1.45 -2.20
N TYR A 216 12.17 -2.48 -2.21
CA TYR A 216 12.49 -3.79 -1.69
C TYR A 216 12.63 -4.77 -2.85
N ILE A 217 13.83 -5.30 -3.05
CA ILE A 217 14.08 -6.37 -4.02
C ILE A 217 13.97 -7.68 -3.26
N ILE A 218 13.03 -8.54 -3.64
CA ILE A 218 12.69 -9.75 -2.87
C ILE A 218 13.00 -11.02 -3.66
N ASN A 219 12.97 -12.16 -2.95
CA ASN A 219 13.14 -13.52 -3.46
C ASN A 219 14.57 -13.76 -3.97
N LEU A 220 15.54 -13.23 -3.23
CA LEU A 220 16.97 -13.32 -3.54
C LEU A 220 17.61 -14.43 -2.70
N THR A 221 18.44 -15.28 -3.29
CA THR A 221 19.39 -16.11 -2.53
C THR A 221 20.45 -15.23 -1.87
N ALA A 222 21.29 -15.78 -0.99
CA ALA A 222 22.37 -15.01 -0.36
C ALA A 222 23.31 -14.35 -1.40
N ASP A 223 23.71 -15.10 -2.43
CA ASP A 223 24.61 -14.61 -3.49
C ASP A 223 23.93 -13.54 -4.36
N GLU A 224 22.67 -13.73 -4.70
CA GLU A 224 21.88 -12.75 -5.46
C GLU A 224 21.66 -11.47 -4.64
N ALA A 225 21.41 -11.60 -3.34
CA ALA A 225 21.28 -10.46 -2.44
C ALA A 225 22.59 -9.68 -2.33
N ALA A 226 23.75 -10.35 -2.25
CA ALA A 226 25.05 -9.70 -2.30
C ALA A 226 25.25 -8.90 -3.60
N ALA A 227 24.90 -9.47 -4.75
CA ALA A 227 24.98 -8.77 -6.04
C ALA A 227 24.06 -7.52 -6.10
N VAL A 228 22.85 -7.61 -5.53
CA VAL A 228 21.93 -6.46 -5.44
C VAL A 228 22.44 -5.40 -4.46
N LEU A 229 23.05 -5.79 -3.33
CA LEU A 229 23.66 -4.85 -2.38
C LEU A 229 24.77 -4.03 -3.03
N ASP A 230 25.63 -4.68 -3.83
CA ASP A 230 26.71 -4.03 -4.58
C ASP A 230 26.15 -3.06 -5.64
N ALA A 231 25.15 -3.49 -6.40
CA ALA A 231 24.51 -2.65 -7.42
C ALA A 231 23.77 -1.42 -6.83
N THR A 232 23.41 -1.49 -5.55
CA THR A 232 22.65 -0.47 -4.81
C THR A 232 23.48 0.22 -3.73
N ALA A 233 24.81 0.17 -3.79
CA ALA A 233 25.72 0.77 -2.81
C ALA A 233 25.63 2.31 -2.73
N ASP A 234 24.97 2.93 -3.72
CA ASP A 234 24.64 4.36 -3.79
C ASP A 234 23.41 4.76 -2.96
N GLY A 235 22.73 3.79 -2.32
CA GLY A 235 21.58 4.07 -1.46
C GLY A 235 21.93 4.71 -0.13
N ALA A 236 20.90 5.11 0.62
CA ALA A 236 21.01 5.62 1.97
C ALA A 236 21.79 4.67 2.90
N LYS A 237 22.69 5.24 3.71
CA LYS A 237 23.54 4.53 4.69
C LYS A 237 23.18 4.84 6.13
N THR A 238 22.43 5.91 6.36
CA THR A 238 22.00 6.36 7.68
C THR A 238 20.49 6.49 7.76
N LEU A 239 19.96 6.47 8.98
CA LEU A 239 18.53 6.73 9.22
C LEU A 239 18.11 8.11 8.68
N PHE A 240 18.98 9.11 8.77
CA PHE A 240 18.71 10.44 8.22
C PHE A 240 18.55 10.41 6.69
N GLU A 241 19.40 9.66 6.00
CA GLU A 241 19.33 9.50 4.54
C GLU A 241 18.12 8.69 4.07
N THR A 242 17.45 7.96 4.97
CA THR A 242 16.15 7.29 4.70
C THR A 242 14.94 8.23 4.87
N SER A 243 15.17 9.55 4.91
CA SER A 243 14.09 10.54 5.00
C SER A 243 13.23 10.55 3.74
N VAL A 244 11.91 10.66 3.95
CA VAL A 244 10.91 10.73 2.88
C VAL A 244 10.72 12.18 2.44
N ALA A 245 10.83 12.46 1.14
CA ALA A 245 10.72 13.81 0.60
C ALA A 245 9.77 13.86 -0.61
N CYS A 246 8.79 14.77 -0.57
CA CYS A 246 7.96 15.00 -1.74
C CYS A 246 8.78 15.63 -2.89
N ILE A 247 8.19 15.77 -4.07
CA ILE A 247 8.89 16.25 -5.26
C ILE A 247 9.39 17.71 -5.17
N GLY A 248 8.89 18.52 -4.23
CA GLY A 248 9.39 19.88 -3.97
C GLY A 248 8.93 20.94 -4.97
N ALA A 249 9.21 22.22 -4.67
CA ALA A 249 8.79 23.39 -5.46
C ALA A 249 9.50 23.55 -6.81
N SER A 250 10.62 22.85 -7.04
CA SER A 250 11.27 22.79 -8.36
C SER A 250 10.37 22.16 -9.43
N ILE A 251 9.43 21.29 -9.04
CA ILE A 251 8.49 20.63 -9.97
C ILE A 251 7.03 20.86 -9.55
N CYS A 252 6.71 20.78 -8.27
CA CYS A 252 5.36 20.90 -7.76
C CYS A 252 4.88 22.36 -7.77
N GLN A 253 3.83 22.65 -8.53
CA GLN A 253 3.17 23.97 -8.57
C GLN A 253 2.55 24.41 -7.22
N GLN A 254 2.42 23.50 -6.26
CA GLN A 254 1.92 23.78 -4.90
C GLN A 254 3.03 23.82 -3.85
N GLY A 255 4.28 23.54 -4.24
CA GLY A 255 5.41 23.54 -3.33
C GLY A 255 5.74 24.97 -2.85
N VAL A 256 6.01 25.11 -1.56
CA VAL A 256 6.44 26.39 -0.96
C VAL A 256 7.96 26.45 -0.80
N ARG A 257 8.60 25.28 -0.69
CA ARG A 257 10.04 25.10 -0.55
C ARG A 257 10.49 23.96 -1.43
N ASP A 258 11.78 23.95 -1.72
CA ASP A 258 12.37 22.78 -2.32
C ASP A 258 12.68 21.73 -1.25
N SER A 259 12.32 20.49 -1.58
CA SER A 259 12.60 19.30 -0.75
C SER A 259 13.58 18.35 -1.44
N GLN A 260 13.93 18.61 -2.70
CA GLN A 260 14.74 17.74 -3.55
C GLN A 260 15.94 18.46 -4.20
N SER A 261 15.85 19.78 -4.33
CA SER A 261 16.94 20.69 -4.68
C SER A 261 17.52 21.32 -3.43
N VAL A 262 18.81 21.59 -3.46
CA VAL A 262 19.46 22.55 -2.56
C VAL A 262 19.26 23.96 -3.12
#